data_AF-A0A1I2IDJ2-F1
#
_entry.id   AF-A0A1I2IDJ2-F1
#
_cell.length_a   1.000
_cell.length_b   1.000
_cell.length_c   1.000
_cell.angle_alpha   90.00
_cell.angle_beta   90.00
_cell.angle_gamma   90.00
#
_symmetry.space_group_name_H-M   'P 1'
#
loop_
_entity.id
_entity.type
_entity.pdbx_description
1 polymer ?
#
loop_
_entity_poly.entity_id
_entity_poly.type
_entity_poly.pdbx_seq_one_letter_code
_entity_poly.pdbx_strand_id
1 'polypeptide(L)'
;MFGVLVPLGLVDRDVTTPRACAPDVRGHVDMGTRGQRVVEERTPAEAWMRRHAAQFVRQVTARNRLPLDYSVNSLRVVDFIVDGLRKGKSERADVQHVLFGLGAYTGEVLVRRAGAQWIEFRADQRELFGQPVGVRMPDGRVWNPLGKVVKRFEAGERESVRMLYLQLHGRVARGADRQVTFGGRSA
;
A
#
# COMPACT_ATOMS: atom_id res chain seq x y z
N MET A 1 17.59 42.68 -17.38
CA MET A 1 18.79 43.08 -18.14
C MET A 1 19.98 42.58 -17.33
N PHE A 2 20.95 41.91 -17.99
CA PHE A 2 22.17 41.26 -17.45
C PHE A 2 21.91 39.98 -16.62
N GLY A 3 22.24 38.75 -17.04
CA GLY A 3 23.18 38.30 -18.10
C GLY A 3 24.58 38.12 -17.52
N VAL A 4 24.91 36.90 -17.08
CA VAL A 4 26.31 36.43 -17.01
C VAL A 4 26.35 34.99 -17.49
N LEU A 5 26.88 34.87 -18.70
CA LEU A 5 27.36 33.70 -19.41
C LEU A 5 28.84 33.53 -19.04
N VAL A 6 29.28 32.33 -18.64
CA VAL A 6 30.70 31.95 -18.58
C VAL A 6 30.84 30.51 -19.10
N PRO A 7 31.92 30.17 -19.83
CA PRO A 7 31.83 29.29 -20.99
C PRO A 7 32.41 27.88 -20.81
N LEU A 8 32.27 27.14 -21.91
CA LEU A 8 32.92 25.89 -22.33
C LEU A 8 34.26 25.56 -21.65
N GLY A 9 34.38 24.30 -21.23
CA GLY A 9 35.62 23.60 -20.96
C GLY A 9 35.56 22.16 -21.47
N LEU A 10 35.92 21.99 -22.73
CA LEU A 10 36.20 20.76 -23.45
C LEU A 10 37.44 20.08 -22.86
N VAL A 11 37.34 18.86 -22.34
CA VAL A 11 38.46 17.90 -22.37
C VAL A 11 37.91 16.48 -22.50
N ASP A 12 38.10 15.96 -23.71
CA ASP A 12 38.02 14.55 -24.08
C ASP A 12 39.20 13.79 -23.45
N ARG A 13 38.96 12.66 -22.79
CA ARG A 13 39.94 11.58 -22.65
C ARG A 13 39.24 10.22 -22.57
N ASP A 14 39.28 9.53 -23.69
CA ASP A 14 39.29 8.08 -23.83
C ASP A 14 39.91 7.35 -22.62
N VAL A 15 39.09 6.53 -21.96
CA VAL A 15 39.57 5.38 -21.19
C VAL A 15 39.12 4.12 -21.92
N THR A 16 40.07 3.60 -22.68
CA THR A 16 40.16 2.23 -23.20
C THR A 16 39.74 1.22 -22.13
N THR A 17 38.61 0.57 -22.35
CA THR A 17 38.18 -0.60 -21.57
C THR A 17 38.77 -1.85 -22.21
N PRO A 18 39.62 -2.63 -21.52
CA PRO A 18 40.04 -3.93 -22.03
C PRO A 18 38.98 -5.00 -21.74
N ARG A 19 38.42 -5.50 -22.85
CA ARG A 19 38.20 -6.91 -23.21
C ARG A 19 37.65 -7.86 -22.14
N ALA A 20 36.46 -8.36 -22.47
CA ALA A 20 35.77 -9.50 -21.89
C ALA A 20 36.65 -10.75 -21.71
N CYS A 21 36.41 -11.46 -20.61
CA CYS A 21 36.74 -12.88 -20.44
C CYS A 21 35.46 -13.58 -19.95
N ALA A 22 34.80 -14.29 -20.86
CA ALA A 22 33.68 -15.18 -20.58
C ALA A 22 34.22 -16.61 -20.45
N PRO A 23 33.83 -17.38 -19.42
CA PRO A 23 33.86 -18.83 -19.50
C PRO A 23 32.52 -19.36 -20.02
N ASP A 24 32.64 -20.12 -21.11
CA ASP A 24 31.63 -21.06 -21.63
C ASP A 24 31.37 -22.14 -20.57
N VAL A 25 30.10 -22.30 -20.18
CA VAL A 25 29.64 -23.44 -19.37
C VAL A 25 28.40 -24.00 -20.03
N ARG A 26 28.60 -24.84 -21.05
CA ARG A 26 27.62 -25.85 -21.45
C ARG A 26 27.71 -27.03 -20.50
N GLY A 27 26.58 -27.39 -19.91
CA GLY A 27 26.38 -28.73 -19.39
C GLY A 27 25.47 -28.79 -18.17
N HIS A 28 24.25 -29.24 -18.44
CA HIS A 28 23.45 -30.17 -17.64
C HIS A 28 22.10 -29.61 -17.22
N VAL A 29 21.07 -30.05 -17.95
CA VAL A 29 19.67 -29.92 -17.58
C VAL A 29 19.39 -31.02 -16.57
N ASP A 30 19.32 -30.66 -15.28
CA ASP A 30 18.84 -31.55 -14.23
C ASP A 30 17.37 -31.21 -13.94
N MET A 31 16.46 -32.05 -14.42
CA MET A 31 15.02 -32.03 -14.15
C MET A 31 14.76 -32.65 -12.77
N GLY A 32 15.04 -31.88 -11.72
CA GLY A 32 14.75 -32.23 -10.34
C GLY A 32 13.57 -31.41 -9.80
N THR A 33 12.37 -31.96 -9.90
CA THR A 33 11.13 -31.47 -9.29
C THR A 33 11.29 -31.33 -7.77
N ARG A 34 11.76 -30.16 -7.32
CA ARG A 34 11.69 -29.76 -5.91
C ARG A 34 10.58 -28.75 -5.78
N GLY A 35 9.46 -29.20 -5.22
CA GLY A 35 8.30 -28.37 -4.92
C GLY A 35 8.75 -27.08 -4.25
N GLN A 36 8.71 -25.98 -5.01
CA GLN A 36 8.81 -24.65 -4.47
C GLN A 36 7.62 -24.50 -3.52
N ARG A 37 7.91 -24.52 -2.21
CA ARG A 37 7.09 -23.76 -1.29
C ARG A 37 7.06 -22.36 -1.89
N VAL A 38 5.92 -21.95 -2.40
CA VAL A 38 5.68 -20.56 -2.79
C VAL A 38 5.77 -19.79 -1.49
N VAL A 39 6.98 -19.38 -1.13
CA VAL A 39 7.17 -18.31 -0.16
C VAL A 39 6.68 -17.11 -0.93
N GLU A 40 5.39 -16.82 -0.81
CA GLU A 40 4.74 -15.70 -1.47
C GLU A 40 5.59 -14.46 -1.15
N GLU A 41 6.32 -14.00 -2.17
CA GLU A 41 7.33 -12.98 -2.02
C GLU A 41 6.61 -11.70 -1.65
N ARG A 42 6.60 -11.38 -0.35
CA ARG A 42 5.92 -10.19 0.19
C ARG A 42 6.40 -8.99 -0.61
N THR A 43 5.46 -8.26 -1.19
CA THR A 43 5.81 -7.13 -2.06
C THR A 43 6.65 -6.11 -1.26
N PRO A 44 7.60 -5.39 -1.89
CA PRO A 44 8.37 -4.35 -1.22
C PRO A 44 7.49 -3.33 -0.48
N ALA A 45 6.35 -2.96 -1.08
CA ALA A 45 5.34 -2.10 -0.47
C ALA A 45 4.74 -2.70 0.80
N GLU A 46 4.43 -3.99 0.81
CA GLU A 46 3.89 -4.66 2.00
C GLU A 46 4.89 -4.67 3.16
N ALA A 47 6.16 -4.98 2.89
CA ALA A 47 7.20 -4.96 3.90
C ALA A 47 7.40 -3.55 4.48
N TRP A 48 7.44 -2.54 3.61
CA TRP A 48 7.58 -1.15 4.00
C TRP A 48 6.39 -0.66 4.84
N MET A 49 5.15 -0.85 4.37
CA MET A 49 3.95 -0.38 5.06
C MET A 49 3.73 -1.07 6.40
N ARG A 50 3.99 -2.38 6.48
CA ARG A 50 3.94 -3.11 7.75
C ARG A 50 4.93 -2.56 8.78
N ARG A 51 6.18 -2.30 8.37
CA ARG A 51 7.21 -1.71 9.24
C ARG A 51 6.82 -0.32 9.69
N HIS A 52 6.32 0.51 8.77
CA HIS A 52 5.88 1.87 9.06
C HIS A 52 4.74 1.89 10.07
N ALA A 53 3.68 1.10 9.85
CA ALA A 53 2.55 0.99 10.76
C ALA A 53 2.98 0.51 12.15
N ALA A 54 3.87 -0.48 12.24
CA ALA A 54 4.39 -0.95 13.52
C ALA A 54 5.22 0.12 14.25
N GLN A 55 6.05 0.87 13.53
CA GLN A 55 6.80 1.98 14.11
C GLN A 55 5.87 3.09 14.61
N PHE A 56 4.88 3.46 13.81
CA PHE A 56 3.88 4.46 14.18
C PHE A 56 3.15 4.06 15.47
N VAL A 57 2.65 2.83 15.55
CA VAL A 57 1.99 2.32 16.77
C VAL A 57 2.91 2.44 17.98
N ARG A 58 4.17 1.96 17.89
CA ARG A 58 5.13 2.09 18.99
C ARG A 58 5.31 3.54 19.45
N GLN A 59 5.41 4.47 18.51
CA GLN A 59 5.62 5.90 18.80
C GLN A 59 4.40 6.50 19.51
N VAL A 60 3.19 6.28 18.99
CA VAL A 60 1.97 6.89 19.56
C VAL A 60 1.52 6.22 20.86
N THR A 61 1.86 4.94 21.08
CA THR A 61 1.55 4.24 22.33
C THR A 61 2.62 4.41 23.41
N ALA A 62 3.79 4.98 23.09
CA ALA A 62 4.89 5.14 24.05
C ALA A 62 4.54 6.04 25.23
N ARG A 63 3.70 7.07 24.99
CA ARG A 63 3.34 8.07 26.01
C ARG A 63 1.92 7.97 26.50
N ASN A 64 1.02 7.37 25.72
CA ASN A 64 -0.38 7.22 26.06
C ASN A 64 -0.89 5.87 25.52
N ARG A 65 -1.53 5.05 26.35
CA ARG A 65 -2.05 3.74 25.91
C ARG A 65 -3.29 3.91 25.03
N LEU A 66 -3.07 4.25 23.76
CA LEU A 66 -4.11 4.16 22.73
C LEU A 66 -4.29 2.69 22.35
N PRO A 67 -5.52 2.14 22.36
CA PRO A 67 -5.76 0.73 22.04
C PRO A 67 -5.70 0.48 20.52
N LEU A 68 -4.51 0.63 19.94
CA LEU A 68 -4.18 0.34 18.54
C LEU A 68 -3.61 -1.08 18.41
N ASP A 69 -4.47 -2.07 18.61
CA ASP A 69 -4.15 -3.51 18.71
C ASP A 69 -4.35 -4.30 17.40
N TYR A 70 -4.51 -3.60 16.29
CA TYR A 70 -4.87 -4.15 14.97
C TYR A 70 -6.20 -4.94 14.94
N SER A 71 -7.11 -4.69 15.90
CA SER A 71 -8.48 -5.20 15.85
C SER A 71 -9.37 -4.32 14.97
N VAL A 72 -10.50 -4.86 14.51
CA VAL A 72 -11.52 -4.06 13.82
C VAL A 72 -12.09 -2.96 14.75
N ASN A 73 -12.18 -3.23 16.06
CA ASN A 73 -12.69 -2.28 17.04
C ASN A 73 -11.78 -1.05 17.17
N SER A 74 -10.46 -1.23 17.06
CA SER A 74 -9.49 -0.14 17.10
C SER A 74 -9.66 0.91 15.98
N LEU A 75 -10.38 0.60 14.90
CA LEU A 75 -10.68 1.58 13.85
C LEU A 75 -11.55 2.75 14.37
N ARG A 76 -12.33 2.53 15.45
CA ARG A 76 -13.02 3.64 16.14
C ARG A 76 -12.04 4.61 16.81
N VAL A 77 -10.91 4.09 17.28
CA VAL A 77 -9.85 4.89 17.91
C VAL A 77 -9.16 5.74 16.84
N VAL A 78 -8.91 5.18 15.66
CA VAL A 78 -8.41 5.95 14.51
C VAL A 78 -9.36 7.10 14.19
N ASP A 79 -10.66 6.79 14.06
CA ASP A 79 -11.69 7.78 13.79
C ASP A 79 -11.67 8.91 14.86
N PHE A 80 -11.58 8.56 16.14
CA PHE A 80 -11.51 9.49 17.27
C PHE A 80 -10.24 10.36 17.27
N ILE A 81 -9.07 9.78 16.97
CA ILE A 81 -7.81 10.53 16.89
C ILE A 81 -7.91 11.58 15.77
N VAL A 82 -8.43 11.20 14.61
CA VAL A 82 -8.62 12.13 13.48
C VAL A 82 -9.57 13.26 13.86
N ASP A 83 -10.67 12.95 14.55
CA ASP A 83 -11.62 13.98 15.01
C ASP A 83 -10.97 14.93 16.03
N GLY A 84 -10.09 14.41 16.89
CA GLY A 84 -9.28 15.21 17.82
C GLY A 84 -8.35 16.19 17.11
N LEU A 85 -7.59 15.71 16.11
CA LEU A 85 -6.71 16.54 15.28
C LEU A 85 -7.50 17.64 14.57
N ARG A 86 -8.65 17.29 13.99
CA ARG A 86 -9.51 18.25 13.29
C ARG A 86 -10.07 19.32 14.24
N LYS A 87 -10.53 18.93 15.43
CA LYS A 87 -11.05 19.86 16.46
C LYS A 87 -9.95 20.78 16.99
N GLY A 88 -8.71 20.30 17.04
CA GLY A 88 -7.53 21.09 17.38
C GLY A 88 -7.15 22.15 16.33
N LYS A 89 -7.88 22.25 15.21
CA LYS A 89 -7.61 23.17 14.08
C LYS A 89 -6.18 23.08 13.55
N SER A 90 -5.56 21.90 13.66
CA SER A 90 -4.21 21.68 13.12
C SER A 90 -4.22 21.88 11.62
N GLU A 91 -3.19 22.51 11.07
CA GLU A 91 -3.03 22.55 9.62
C GLU A 91 -2.70 21.16 9.09
N ARG A 92 -3.20 20.86 7.89
CA ARG A 92 -3.00 19.55 7.24
C ARG A 92 -1.52 19.19 7.12
N ALA A 93 -0.66 20.18 6.87
CA ALA A 93 0.77 19.99 6.72
C ALA A 93 1.41 19.45 8.01
N ASP A 94 1.03 19.99 9.17
CA ASP A 94 1.60 19.63 10.47
C ASP A 94 1.26 18.20 10.88
N VAL A 95 0.05 17.76 10.54
CA VAL A 95 -0.46 16.42 10.91
C VAL A 95 -0.29 15.37 9.83
N GLN A 96 0.31 15.72 8.68
CA GLN A 96 0.42 14.83 7.52
C GLN A 96 1.09 13.49 7.87
N HIS A 97 2.13 13.52 8.73
CA HIS A 97 2.83 12.32 9.18
C HIS A 97 1.95 11.43 10.07
N VAL A 98 1.12 12.02 10.94
CA VAL A 98 0.17 11.28 11.80
C VAL A 98 -0.93 10.67 10.94
N LEU A 99 -1.50 11.42 10.00
CA LEU A 99 -2.53 10.93 9.07
C LEU A 99 -1.99 9.77 8.23
N PHE A 100 -0.75 9.87 7.77
CA PHE A 100 -0.10 8.77 7.04
C PHE A 100 0.05 7.53 7.93
N GLY A 101 0.54 7.69 9.17
CA GLY A 101 0.69 6.58 10.12
C GLY A 101 -0.64 5.90 10.48
N LEU A 102 -1.71 6.68 10.69
CA LEU A 102 -3.07 6.19 10.91
C LEU A 102 -3.63 5.46 9.68
N GLY A 103 -3.31 5.95 8.47
CA GLY A 103 -3.63 5.30 7.21
C GLY A 103 -2.92 3.96 7.04
N ALA A 104 -1.62 3.92 7.35
CA ALA A 104 -0.82 2.69 7.34
C ALA A 104 -1.37 1.67 8.35
N TYR A 105 -1.70 2.11 9.56
CA TYR A 105 -2.33 1.27 10.57
C TYR A 105 -3.68 0.70 10.09
N THR A 106 -4.50 1.53 9.47
CA THR A 106 -5.78 1.12 8.88
C THR A 106 -5.58 0.03 7.83
N GLY A 107 -4.63 0.22 6.91
CA GLY A 107 -4.31 -0.78 5.90
C GLY A 107 -3.81 -2.10 6.52
N GLU A 108 -3.01 -2.05 7.58
CA GLU A 108 -2.61 -3.27 8.32
C GLU A 108 -3.81 -3.99 8.97
N VAL A 109 -4.81 -3.27 9.47
CA VAL A 109 -6.05 -3.90 9.94
C VAL A 109 -6.76 -4.61 8.80
N LEU A 110 -6.84 -4.00 7.61
CA LEU A 110 -7.44 -4.62 6.42
C LEU A 110 -6.67 -5.87 5.98
N VAL A 111 -5.33 -5.82 5.95
CA VAL A 111 -4.49 -6.97 5.61
C VAL A 111 -4.74 -8.13 6.58
N ARG A 112 -4.72 -7.86 7.89
CA ARG A 112 -4.82 -8.90 8.92
C ARG A 112 -6.21 -9.45 9.13
N ARG A 113 -7.26 -8.63 8.95
CA ARG A 113 -8.64 -8.98 9.32
C ARG A 113 -9.54 -9.24 8.12
N ALA A 114 -9.18 -8.71 6.95
CA ALA A 114 -9.98 -8.82 5.73
C ALA A 114 -9.28 -9.57 4.59
N GLY A 115 -8.07 -10.10 4.84
CA GLY A 115 -7.27 -10.80 3.83
C GLY A 115 -6.76 -9.89 2.71
N ALA A 116 -6.71 -8.58 2.94
CA ALA A 116 -6.19 -7.66 1.94
C ALA A 116 -4.67 -7.82 1.76
N GLN A 117 -4.15 -7.36 0.64
CA GLN A 117 -2.71 -7.30 0.37
C GLN A 117 -2.30 -5.87 0.04
N TRP A 118 -1.17 -5.41 0.55
CA TRP A 118 -0.59 -4.13 0.13
C TRP A 118 -0.11 -4.23 -1.33
N ILE A 119 -0.45 -3.21 -2.10
CA ILE A 119 -0.02 -3.06 -3.49
C ILE A 119 0.56 -1.67 -3.71
N GLU A 120 1.46 -1.59 -4.67
CA GLU A 120 1.80 -0.30 -5.28
C GLU A 120 0.71 0.08 -6.27
N PHE A 121 0.27 1.34 -6.21
CA PHE A 121 -0.60 1.88 -7.23
C PHE A 121 0.17 2.03 -8.54
N ARG A 122 -0.54 1.74 -9.64
CA ARG A 122 -0.09 2.05 -11.00
C ARG A 122 -0.09 3.57 -11.23
N ALA A 123 0.59 4.06 -12.26
CA ALA A 123 0.76 5.50 -12.49
C ALA A 123 -0.57 6.27 -12.55
N ASP A 124 -1.56 5.72 -13.25
CA ASP A 124 -2.95 6.23 -13.33
C ASP A 124 -3.63 6.30 -11.95
N GLN A 125 -3.41 5.29 -11.12
CA GLN A 125 -3.95 5.25 -9.76
C GLN A 125 -3.24 6.25 -8.82
N ARG A 126 -1.91 6.43 -8.99
CA ARG A 126 -1.14 7.39 -8.18
C ARG A 126 -1.62 8.82 -8.43
N GLU A 127 -1.92 9.15 -9.69
CA GLU A 127 -2.46 10.44 -10.07
C GLU A 127 -3.84 10.70 -9.45
N LEU A 128 -4.72 9.68 -9.44
CA LEU A 128 -6.04 9.78 -8.84
C LEU A 128 -6.03 9.87 -7.30
N PHE A 129 -5.11 9.16 -6.65
CA PHE A 129 -5.12 8.98 -5.21
C PHE A 129 -4.12 9.86 -4.45
N GLY A 130 -3.17 10.49 -5.15
CA GLY A 130 -2.13 11.33 -4.56
C GLY A 130 -1.15 10.59 -3.65
N GLN A 131 -1.15 9.25 -3.69
CA GLN A 131 -0.33 8.38 -2.84
C GLN A 131 0.14 7.14 -3.61
N PRO A 132 1.30 6.55 -3.25
CA PRO A 132 1.90 5.47 -4.04
C PRO A 132 1.34 4.08 -3.75
N VAL A 133 0.57 3.89 -2.68
CA VAL A 133 0.19 2.57 -2.16
C VAL A 133 -1.28 2.50 -1.77
N GLY A 134 -1.82 1.29 -1.84
CA GLY A 134 -3.12 0.95 -1.27
C GLY A 134 -3.23 -0.53 -0.98
N VAL A 135 -4.45 -1.00 -0.77
CA VAL A 135 -4.72 -2.42 -0.48
C VAL A 135 -5.64 -3.01 -1.52
N ARG A 136 -5.34 -4.23 -1.94
CA ARG A 136 -6.19 -5.06 -2.80
C ARG A 136 -6.92 -6.07 -1.92
N MET A 137 -8.24 -6.08 -2.00
CA MET A 137 -9.09 -7.04 -1.29
C MET A 137 -9.08 -8.39 -2.02
N PRO A 138 -9.48 -9.50 -1.36
CA PRO A 138 -9.59 -10.82 -1.99
C PRO A 138 -10.54 -10.85 -3.20
N ASP A 139 -11.52 -9.94 -3.25
CA ASP A 139 -12.44 -9.77 -4.39
C ASP A 139 -11.81 -9.02 -5.60
N GLY A 140 -10.52 -8.67 -5.50
CA GLY A 140 -9.75 -7.96 -6.52
C GLY A 140 -9.88 -6.44 -6.48
N ARG A 141 -10.78 -5.87 -5.65
CA ARG A 141 -10.99 -4.43 -5.59
C ARG A 141 -9.85 -3.73 -4.86
N VAL A 142 -9.46 -2.57 -5.38
CA VAL A 142 -8.39 -1.73 -4.83
C VAL A 142 -8.98 -0.61 -3.98
N TRP A 143 -8.37 -0.35 -2.82
CA TRP A 143 -8.78 0.66 -1.87
C TRP A 143 -7.58 1.47 -1.35
N ASN A 144 -7.81 2.76 -1.04
CA ASN A 144 -6.80 3.66 -0.48
C ASN A 144 -7.10 3.98 1.00
N PRO A 145 -6.56 3.22 1.96
CA PRO A 145 -6.78 3.48 3.38
C PRO A 145 -6.15 4.79 3.86
N LEU A 146 -5.04 5.21 3.27
CA LEU A 146 -4.36 6.45 3.64
C LEU A 146 -5.15 7.67 3.17
N GLY A 147 -5.62 7.64 1.92
CA GLY A 147 -6.54 8.65 1.40
C GLY A 147 -7.85 8.68 2.17
N LYS A 148 -8.35 7.55 2.67
CA LYS A 148 -9.57 7.53 3.49
C LYS A 148 -9.38 8.29 4.81
N VAL A 149 -8.24 8.12 5.49
CA VAL A 149 -7.93 8.86 6.72
C VAL A 149 -7.80 10.37 6.45
N VAL A 150 -7.15 10.75 5.35
CA VAL A 150 -7.05 12.15 4.93
C VAL A 150 -8.43 12.74 4.65
N LYS A 151 -9.28 12.02 3.90
CA LYS A 151 -10.68 12.44 3.65
C LYS A 151 -11.47 12.59 4.94
N ARG A 152 -11.25 11.73 5.95
CA ARG A 152 -11.87 11.90 7.27
C ARG A 152 -11.44 13.17 7.96
N PHE A 153 -10.15 13.49 7.93
CA PHE A 153 -9.64 14.73 8.51
C PHE A 153 -10.27 15.96 7.84
N GLU A 154 -10.39 15.96 6.52
CA GLU A 154 -10.87 17.10 5.72
C GLU A 154 -12.40 17.22 5.74
N ALA A 155 -13.13 16.13 5.49
CA ALA A 155 -14.59 16.12 5.30
C ALA A 155 -15.40 15.63 6.51
N GLY A 156 -14.72 15.13 7.55
CA GLY A 156 -15.33 14.77 8.83
C GLY A 156 -15.97 13.37 8.88
N GLU A 157 -16.95 13.23 9.76
CA GLU A 157 -17.41 11.94 10.29
C GLU A 157 -17.96 10.97 9.23
N ARG A 158 -18.52 11.49 8.13
CA ARG A 158 -19.05 10.70 7.00
C ARG A 158 -17.98 9.83 6.35
N GLU A 159 -16.71 10.22 6.47
CA GLU A 159 -15.57 9.51 5.94
C GLU A 159 -14.97 8.51 6.95
N SER A 160 -15.79 7.95 7.84
CA SER A 160 -15.36 6.94 8.81
C SER A 160 -14.60 5.78 8.19
N VAL A 161 -13.43 5.51 8.77
CA VAL A 161 -12.55 4.40 8.44
C VAL A 161 -13.17 3.09 8.92
N ARG A 162 -13.83 3.09 10.08
CA ARG A 162 -14.58 1.92 10.53
C ARG A 162 -15.71 1.58 9.56
N MET A 163 -16.45 2.57 9.07
CA MET A 163 -17.54 2.32 8.11
C MET A 163 -17.02 1.78 6.78
N LEU A 164 -15.84 2.23 6.33
CA LEU A 164 -15.15 1.61 5.19
C LEU A 164 -14.99 0.10 5.43
N TYR A 165 -14.40 -0.32 6.56
CA TYR A 165 -14.20 -1.75 6.87
C TYR A 165 -15.50 -2.56 6.77
N LEU A 166 -16.59 -2.04 7.34
CA LEU A 166 -17.90 -2.73 7.32
C LEU A 166 -18.47 -2.84 5.91
N GLN A 167 -18.29 -1.83 5.06
CA GLN A 167 -18.73 -1.85 3.67
C GLN A 167 -17.96 -2.86 2.80
N LEU A 168 -16.71 -3.16 3.16
CA LEU A 168 -15.90 -4.18 2.47
C LEU A 168 -16.45 -5.60 2.72
N HIS A 169 -16.96 -5.86 3.93
CA HIS A 169 -17.47 -7.18 4.33
C HIS A 169 -18.95 -7.39 3.99
N GLY A 170 -19.73 -6.31 3.82
CA GLY A 170 -21.12 -6.41 3.38
C GLY A 170 -21.32 -6.76 1.89
N ARG A 171 -20.24 -6.86 1.10
CA ARG A 171 -20.28 -7.09 -0.35
C ARG A 171 -19.51 -8.32 -0.81
N VAL A 172 -19.35 -9.33 0.04
CA VAL A 172 -18.74 -10.61 -0.36
C VAL A 172 -19.69 -11.33 -1.34
N ALA A 173 -19.31 -11.28 -2.61
CA ALA A 173 -19.65 -12.15 -3.76
C ALA A 173 -21.11 -12.64 -3.92
N ARG A 174 -21.91 -11.90 -4.72
CA ARG A 174 -23.01 -12.52 -5.52
C ARG A 174 -22.58 -12.88 -6.95
N GLY A 175 -21.27 -13.00 -7.21
CA GLY A 175 -20.73 -13.11 -8.57
C GLY A 175 -20.07 -14.43 -8.94
N ALA A 176 -19.95 -15.39 -8.03
CA ALA A 176 -19.20 -16.64 -8.27
C ALA A 176 -20.09 -17.87 -8.53
N ASP A 177 -21.38 -17.68 -8.85
CA ASP A 177 -22.29 -18.79 -9.19
C ASP A 177 -23.22 -18.43 -10.36
N ARG A 178 -22.62 -18.21 -11.53
CA ARG A 178 -23.31 -18.38 -12.83
C ARG A 178 -22.35 -19.03 -13.81
N GLN A 179 -21.96 -20.26 -13.51
CA GLN A 179 -21.63 -21.20 -14.57
C GLN A 179 -22.95 -21.93 -14.91
N VAL A 180 -23.83 -21.23 -15.64
CA VAL A 180 -24.94 -21.90 -16.33
C VAL A 180 -24.28 -22.72 -17.44
N THR A 181 -24.01 -23.97 -17.13
CA THR A 181 -23.71 -25.02 -18.09
C THR A 181 -24.96 -25.21 -18.94
N PHE A 182 -24.98 -24.61 -20.15
CA PHE A 182 -25.88 -25.06 -21.20
C PHE A 182 -25.38 -26.43 -21.69
N GLY A 183 -25.80 -27.48 -20.99
CA GLY A 183 -25.79 -28.83 -21.52
C GLY A 183 -26.87 -28.97 -22.58
N GLY A 184 -26.54 -28.64 -23.82
CA GLY A 184 -27.36 -28.96 -24.99
C GLY A 184 -27.32 -30.47 -25.22
N ARG A 185 -28.44 -31.14 -24.94
CA ARG A 185 -28.70 -32.55 -25.28
C ARG A 185 -29.06 -32.68 -26.75
N SER A 186 -28.68 -33.84 -27.28
CA SER A 186 -28.85 -34.38 -28.63
C SER A 186 -30.25 -34.28 -29.23
N ALA A 187 -30.28 -34.21 -30.57
CA ALA A 187 -31.11 -35.04 -31.42
C ALA A 187 -30.25 -35.53 -32.59
#